data_AF-A0A1I7A4I9-F1
#
_entry.id   AF-A0A1I7A4I9-F1
#
_cell.length_a   1.000
_cell.length_b   1.000
_cell.length_c   1.000
_cell.angle_alpha   90.00
_cell.angle_beta   90.00
_cell.angle_gamma   90.00
#
_symmetry.space_group_name_H-M   'P 1'
#
loop_
_entity.id
_entity.type
_entity.pdbx_description
1 polymer ?
#
loop_
_entity_poly.entity_id
_entity_poly.type
_entity_poly.pdbx_seq_one_letter_code
_entity_poly.pdbx_strand_id
1 'polypeptide(L)'
;MSTIVLKYVLTLSILLGTQISLAQNVYERKIDSLQFTTNVASSCRSTNVLEECELCSSCGDVFFWEIIQGKDSVIPLLLDKIMDSTLSYAPNNYAAMQFRVGDIALLAFQEIIHHIPTLTLAGIEFSSTEAYSVFWKHLNHSYENRVHFVTALKQWHMANKENFIWVSSNAFEICDCSGPHPNGGHYALKKD
;
A
#
# COMPACT_ATOMS: atom_id res chain seq x y z
N MET A 1 -42.45 0.87 -22.05
CA MET A 1 -41.09 1.42 -21.90
C MET A 1 -40.62 1.90 -23.26
N SER A 2 -40.36 3.20 -23.40
CA SER A 2 -39.99 3.81 -24.69
C SER A 2 -38.59 3.36 -25.12
N THR A 3 -38.43 2.97 -26.39
CA THR A 3 -37.16 2.56 -27.03
C THR A 3 -36.04 3.60 -26.91
N ILE A 4 -36.40 4.85 -26.66
CA ILE A 4 -35.49 5.95 -26.40
C ILE A 4 -34.75 5.76 -25.06
N VAL A 5 -35.46 5.38 -23.99
CA VAL A 5 -34.88 5.18 -22.65
C VAL A 5 -33.87 4.04 -22.66
N LEU A 6 -34.13 2.96 -23.39
CA LEU A 6 -33.23 1.81 -23.50
C LEU A 6 -31.91 2.16 -24.23
N LYS A 7 -31.97 3.03 -25.26
CA LYS A 7 -30.76 3.48 -25.96
C LYS A 7 -29.86 4.34 -25.08
N TYR A 8 -30.42 5.26 -24.29
CA TYR A 8 -29.65 6.11 -23.38
C TYR A 8 -29.02 5.30 -22.23
N VAL A 9 -29.72 4.30 -21.70
CA VAL A 9 -29.16 3.40 -20.68
C VAL A 9 -27.99 2.60 -21.26
N LEU A 10 -28.11 2.05 -22.47
CA LEU A 10 -27.03 1.29 -23.10
C LEU A 10 -25.79 2.14 -23.43
N THR A 11 -25.95 3.34 -23.99
CA THR A 11 -24.79 4.21 -24.29
C THR A 11 -24.10 4.70 -23.02
N LEU A 12 -24.84 4.99 -21.96
CA LEU A 12 -24.26 5.38 -20.67
C LEU A 12 -23.46 4.23 -20.04
N SER A 13 -23.95 2.98 -20.13
CA SER A 13 -23.21 1.80 -19.64
C SER A 13 -21.90 1.55 -20.41
N ILE A 14 -21.89 1.77 -21.73
CA ILE A 14 -20.68 1.58 -22.56
C ILE A 14 -19.63 2.67 -22.27
N LEU A 15 -20.05 3.92 -22.07
CA LEU A 15 -19.16 5.04 -21.73
C LEU A 15 -18.55 4.91 -20.32
N LEU A 16 -19.30 4.36 -19.35
CA LEU A 16 -18.73 4.07 -18.02
C LEU A 16 -17.71 2.92 -18.07
N GLY A 17 -17.97 1.87 -18.86
CA GLY A 17 -17.07 0.71 -18.96
C GLY A 17 -15.68 1.06 -19.52
N THR A 18 -15.60 1.96 -20.51
CA THR A 18 -14.32 2.35 -21.12
C THR A 18 -13.46 3.22 -20.20
N GLN A 19 -14.07 4.09 -19.38
CA GLN A 19 -13.32 4.91 -18.43
C GLN A 19 -12.72 4.09 -17.29
N ILE A 20 -13.44 3.06 -16.80
CA ILE A 20 -12.94 2.15 -15.77
C ILE A 20 -11.73 1.35 -16.28
N SER A 21 -11.80 0.83 -17.50
CA SER A 21 -10.70 0.05 -18.10
C SER A 21 -9.44 0.90 -18.35
N LEU A 22 -9.59 2.15 -18.76
CA LEU A 22 -8.45 3.07 -18.94
C LEU A 22 -7.80 3.45 -17.61
N ALA A 23 -8.59 3.69 -16.56
CA ALA A 23 -8.06 4.01 -15.23
C ALA A 23 -7.30 2.82 -14.62
N GLN A 24 -7.81 1.59 -14.76
CA GLN A 24 -7.12 0.37 -14.34
C GLN A 24 -5.76 0.22 -15.05
N ASN A 25 -5.70 0.47 -16.35
CA ASN A 25 -4.45 0.40 -17.12
C ASN A 25 -3.39 1.43 -16.66
N VAL A 26 -3.81 2.62 -16.19
CA VAL A 26 -2.87 3.62 -15.65
C VAL A 26 -2.26 3.13 -14.33
N TYR A 27 -3.09 2.61 -13.41
CA TYR A 27 -2.59 2.15 -12.11
C TYR A 27 -1.83 0.84 -12.17
N GLU A 28 -2.19 -0.08 -13.09
CA GLU A 28 -1.40 -1.29 -13.35
C GLU A 28 0.03 -0.93 -13.76
N ARG A 29 0.20 0.01 -14.70
CA ARG A 29 1.54 0.47 -15.12
C ARG A 29 2.32 1.12 -13.99
N LYS A 30 1.65 1.89 -13.12
CA LYS A 30 2.29 2.46 -11.93
C LYS A 30 2.71 1.38 -10.94
N ILE A 31 1.89 0.36 -10.73
CA ILE A 31 2.25 -0.75 -9.84
C ILE A 31 3.38 -1.60 -10.41
N ASP A 32 3.43 -1.78 -11.72
CA ASP A 32 4.54 -2.46 -12.39
C ASP A 32 5.84 -1.64 -12.36
N SER A 33 5.77 -0.32 -12.16
CA SER A 33 6.96 0.51 -12.00
C SER A 33 7.60 0.41 -10.60
N LEU A 34 6.95 -0.26 -9.63
CA LEU A 34 7.52 -0.52 -8.30
C LEU A 34 8.85 -1.30 -8.34
N GLN A 35 9.11 -2.06 -9.40
CA GLN A 35 10.41 -2.73 -9.58
C GLN A 35 11.56 -1.72 -9.76
N PHE A 36 11.25 -0.51 -10.21
CA PHE A 36 12.24 0.56 -10.42
C PHE A 36 12.41 1.44 -9.18
N THR A 37 11.65 1.20 -8.12
CA THR A 37 11.79 1.91 -6.86
C THR A 37 13.18 1.68 -6.29
N THR A 38 13.90 2.77 -6.03
CA THR A 38 15.25 2.83 -5.45
C THR A 38 15.21 3.19 -3.98
N ASN A 39 14.10 3.73 -3.51
CA ASN A 39 13.92 4.17 -2.14
C ASN A 39 12.47 3.95 -1.68
N VAL A 40 12.31 3.40 -0.48
CA VAL A 40 11.01 3.30 0.19
C VAL A 40 11.14 3.85 1.60
N ALA A 41 10.17 4.67 1.99
CA ALA A 41 10.02 5.08 3.38
C ALA A 41 9.71 3.82 4.19
N SER A 42 10.68 3.37 4.97
CA SER A 42 10.59 2.06 5.63
C SER A 42 11.45 1.95 6.86
N SER A 43 12.51 2.77 7.01
CA SER A 43 13.18 2.84 8.29
C SER A 43 12.33 3.66 9.28
N CYS A 44 12.37 3.29 10.55
CA CYS A 44 12.03 4.23 11.63
C CYS A 44 13.37 4.58 12.28
N ARG A 45 14.37 4.99 11.48
CA ARG A 45 15.65 5.38 12.05
C ARG A 45 15.42 6.72 12.71
N SER A 46 15.37 6.71 14.04
CA SER A 46 15.56 7.91 14.85
C SER A 46 16.95 8.47 14.56
N THR A 47 17.07 9.21 13.47
CA THR A 47 18.11 10.22 13.36
C THR A 47 17.56 11.41 14.12
N ASN A 48 18.23 11.82 15.19
CA ASN A 48 17.92 13.01 15.97
C ASN A 48 18.15 14.31 15.16
N VAL A 49 17.81 14.31 13.88
CA VAL A 49 17.98 15.43 12.97
C VAL A 49 16.60 15.98 12.70
N LEU A 50 16.16 16.84 13.63
CA LEU A 50 15.05 17.78 13.44
C LEU A 50 15.49 18.90 12.47
N GLU A 51 15.87 18.54 11.24
CA GLU A 51 15.92 19.51 10.16
C GLU A 51 14.68 19.30 9.29
N GLU A 52 13.94 20.38 9.11
CA GLU A 52 12.82 20.52 8.18
C GLU A 52 13.24 19.97 6.82
N CYS A 53 12.91 18.72 6.54
CA CYS A 53 13.17 18.10 5.26
C CYS A 53 11.84 17.62 4.72
N GLU A 54 11.23 18.47 3.89
CA GLU A 54 10.17 18.05 2.98
C GLU A 54 10.76 16.94 2.11
N LEU A 55 10.36 15.70 2.39
CA LEU A 55 10.78 14.48 1.68
C LEU A 55 12.30 14.23 1.77
N CYS A 56 12.79 13.91 2.98
CA CYS A 56 14.10 13.29 3.20
C CYS A 56 14.46 12.31 2.08
N SER A 57 15.75 12.16 1.78
CA SER A 57 16.27 11.14 0.86
C SER A 57 15.95 9.69 1.26
N SER A 58 15.22 9.46 2.36
CA SER A 58 14.68 8.19 2.84
C SER A 58 13.15 8.10 2.79
N CYS A 59 12.44 9.16 2.38
CA CYS A 59 10.97 9.23 2.38
C CYS A 59 10.37 8.69 1.07
N GLY A 60 10.88 7.57 0.55
CA GLY A 60 10.40 6.96 -0.70
C GLY A 60 10.67 7.80 -1.96
N ASP A 61 10.62 7.15 -3.13
CA ASP A 61 10.73 7.84 -4.41
C ASP A 61 9.37 8.09 -5.10
N VAL A 62 9.41 8.71 -6.27
CA VAL A 62 8.23 9.10 -7.03
C VAL A 62 7.33 7.91 -7.38
N PHE A 63 7.89 6.74 -7.67
CA PHE A 63 7.09 5.56 -8.03
C PHE A 63 6.25 5.09 -6.86
N PHE A 64 6.82 5.15 -5.65
CA PHE A 64 6.11 4.80 -4.42
C PHE A 64 4.93 5.76 -4.16
N TRP A 65 5.17 7.07 -4.20
CA TRP A 65 4.13 8.06 -3.89
C TRP A 65 3.04 8.18 -4.96
N GLU A 66 3.38 8.01 -6.24
CA GLU A 66 2.40 8.07 -7.33
C GLU A 66 1.32 6.98 -7.23
N ILE A 67 1.62 5.85 -6.58
CA ILE A 67 0.67 4.77 -6.32
C ILE A 67 -0.21 5.13 -5.13
N ILE A 68 0.38 5.63 -4.05
CA ILE A 68 -0.36 6.07 -2.86
C ILE A 68 -1.40 7.13 -3.22
N GLN A 69 -1.09 8.02 -4.16
CA GLN A 69 -2.03 9.00 -4.73
C GLN A 69 -3.30 8.40 -5.36
N GLY A 70 -3.28 7.11 -5.71
CA GLY A 70 -4.45 6.39 -6.19
C GLY A 70 -5.49 6.02 -5.13
N LYS A 71 -5.18 6.18 -3.84
CA LYS A 71 -6.10 5.95 -2.71
C LYS A 71 -6.85 4.61 -2.81
N ASP A 72 -8.19 4.63 -2.74
CA ASP A 72 -9.04 3.44 -2.82
C ASP A 72 -8.93 2.70 -4.16
N SER A 73 -8.67 3.43 -5.24
CA SER A 73 -8.65 2.88 -6.60
C SER A 73 -7.50 1.90 -6.85
N VAL A 74 -6.40 2.00 -6.09
CA VAL A 74 -5.23 1.11 -6.23
C VAL A 74 -5.26 -0.08 -5.27
N ILE A 75 -6.12 -0.08 -4.25
CA ILE A 75 -6.15 -1.12 -3.22
C ILE A 75 -6.28 -2.54 -3.80
N PRO A 76 -7.21 -2.84 -4.73
CA PRO A 76 -7.34 -4.19 -5.28
C PRO A 76 -6.06 -4.65 -5.99
N LEU A 77 -5.45 -3.75 -6.77
CA LEU A 77 -4.23 -4.03 -7.52
C LEU A 77 -3.03 -4.25 -6.60
N LEU A 78 -2.92 -3.46 -5.52
CA LEU A 78 -1.91 -3.63 -4.49
C LEU A 78 -2.03 -5.01 -3.82
N LEU A 79 -3.24 -5.41 -3.41
CA LEU A 79 -3.50 -6.70 -2.78
C LEU A 79 -3.11 -7.89 -3.68
N ASP A 80 -3.26 -7.76 -4.99
CA ASP A 80 -2.83 -8.78 -5.95
C ASP A 80 -1.31 -8.79 -6.16
N LYS A 81 -0.65 -7.65 -5.94
CA LYS A 81 0.80 -7.49 -6.12
C LYS A 81 1.63 -7.94 -4.92
N ILE A 82 1.09 -8.10 -3.71
CA ILE A 82 1.87 -8.44 -2.49
C ILE A 82 2.64 -9.78 -2.61
N MET A 83 2.17 -10.69 -3.47
CA MET A 83 2.84 -11.96 -3.77
C MET A 83 3.99 -11.84 -4.78
N ASP A 84 4.17 -10.68 -5.42
CA ASP A 84 5.20 -10.48 -6.46
C ASP A 84 6.61 -10.56 -5.85
N SER A 85 7.36 -11.56 -6.32
CA SER A 85 8.72 -11.85 -5.86
C SER A 85 9.81 -11.08 -6.60
N THR A 86 9.47 -10.28 -7.60
CA THR A 86 10.42 -9.48 -8.39
C THR A 86 11.17 -8.53 -7.47
N LEU A 87 12.49 -8.47 -7.59
CA LEU A 87 13.31 -7.54 -6.80
C LEU A 87 13.15 -6.11 -7.33
N SER A 88 13.14 -5.14 -6.42
CA SER A 88 13.32 -3.74 -6.77
C SER A 88 14.77 -3.29 -6.59
N TYR A 89 15.06 -2.02 -6.90
CA TYR A 89 16.35 -1.42 -6.57
C TYR A 89 16.46 -0.93 -5.13
N ALA A 90 15.36 -0.92 -4.37
CA ALA A 90 15.33 -0.39 -3.01
C ALA A 90 15.95 -1.36 -2.00
N PRO A 91 16.91 -0.93 -1.17
CA PRO A 91 17.48 -1.78 -0.13
C PRO A 91 16.50 -1.96 1.03
N ASN A 92 16.37 -3.20 1.53
CA ASN A 92 15.68 -3.55 2.76
C ASN A 92 16.69 -3.66 3.92
N ASN A 93 16.78 -2.58 4.70
CA ASN A 93 17.70 -2.46 5.84
C ASN A 93 17.42 -3.45 6.99
N TYR A 94 16.25 -4.10 7.02
CA TYR A 94 15.86 -5.03 8.08
C TYR A 94 16.24 -6.49 7.80
N ALA A 95 16.47 -6.82 6.53
CA ALA A 95 16.75 -8.19 6.07
C ALA A 95 18.09 -8.33 5.35
N ALA A 96 18.86 -7.24 5.17
CA ALA A 96 20.08 -7.21 4.36
C ALA A 96 19.86 -7.74 2.92
N MET A 97 18.67 -7.47 2.37
CA MET A 97 18.22 -7.87 1.04
C MET A 97 17.64 -6.66 0.31
N GLN A 98 17.32 -6.77 -0.98
CA GLN A 98 16.48 -5.79 -1.67
C GLN A 98 15.00 -6.04 -1.32
N PHE A 99 14.19 -4.98 -1.32
CA PHE A 99 12.75 -5.14 -1.29
C PHE A 99 12.26 -5.86 -2.54
N ARG A 100 11.22 -6.68 -2.39
CA ARG A 100 10.45 -7.19 -3.53
C ARG A 100 9.36 -6.20 -3.89
N VAL A 101 8.88 -6.25 -5.13
CA VAL A 101 7.71 -5.48 -5.57
C VAL A 101 6.51 -5.72 -4.64
N GLY A 102 6.30 -6.97 -4.22
CA GLY A 102 5.24 -7.28 -3.26
C GLY A 102 5.43 -6.68 -1.87
N ASP A 103 6.67 -6.45 -1.45
CA ASP A 103 6.95 -5.76 -0.17
C ASP A 103 6.61 -4.27 -0.28
N ILE A 104 6.98 -3.64 -1.40
CA ILE A 104 6.67 -2.23 -1.64
C ILE A 104 5.16 -2.03 -1.81
N ALA A 105 4.47 -2.96 -2.47
CA ALA A 105 3.02 -2.95 -2.58
C ALA A 105 2.34 -3.04 -1.19
N LEU A 106 2.89 -3.85 -0.27
CA LEU A 106 2.40 -3.92 1.09
C LEU A 106 2.63 -2.60 1.86
N LEU A 107 3.81 -1.99 1.72
CA LEU A 107 4.10 -0.69 2.32
C LEU A 107 3.13 0.40 1.82
N ALA A 108 2.89 0.45 0.51
CA ALA A 108 1.93 1.39 -0.07
C ALA A 108 0.50 1.12 0.43
N PHE A 109 0.13 -0.16 0.58
CA PHE A 109 -1.17 -0.54 1.15
C PHE A 109 -1.31 -0.08 2.61
N GLN A 110 -0.27 -0.22 3.42
CA GLN A 110 -0.22 0.27 4.80
C GLN A 110 -0.28 1.79 4.92
N GLU A 111 0.33 2.51 3.97
CA GLU A 111 0.24 3.96 3.94
C GLU A 111 -1.15 4.46 3.53
N ILE A 112 -1.85 3.72 2.66
CA ILE A 112 -3.22 4.05 2.29
C ILE A 112 -4.21 3.69 3.41
N ILE A 113 -3.99 2.57 4.10
CA ILE A 113 -4.82 2.07 5.19
C ILE A 113 -3.99 1.92 6.46
N HIS A 114 -4.13 2.87 7.38
CA HIS A 114 -3.37 2.88 8.63
C HIS A 114 -3.87 1.81 9.62
N HIS A 115 -2.99 1.43 10.54
CA HIS A 115 -3.30 0.56 11.68
C HIS A 115 -3.77 -0.86 11.29
N ILE A 116 -3.25 -1.38 10.17
CA ILE A 116 -3.42 -2.79 9.83
C ILE A 116 -2.74 -3.65 10.91
N PRO A 117 -3.41 -4.67 11.48
CA PRO A 117 -2.86 -5.54 12.51
C PRO A 117 -1.85 -6.55 11.92
N THR A 118 -0.81 -6.04 11.27
CA THR A 118 0.11 -6.78 10.38
C THR A 118 0.76 -7.99 11.05
N LEU A 119 1.22 -7.85 12.30
CA LEU A 119 1.82 -8.96 13.05
C LEU A 119 0.81 -10.05 13.39
N THR A 120 -0.39 -9.65 13.84
CA THR A 120 -1.48 -10.59 14.12
C THR A 120 -1.86 -11.36 12.86
N LEU A 121 -1.97 -10.68 11.71
CA LEU A 121 -2.27 -11.31 10.42
C LEU A 121 -1.15 -12.24 9.94
N ALA A 122 0.09 -11.98 10.33
CA ALA A 122 1.23 -12.86 10.07
C ALA A 122 1.35 -14.01 11.08
N GLY A 123 0.50 -14.08 12.11
CA GLY A 123 0.61 -15.08 13.17
C GLY A 123 1.87 -14.91 14.04
N ILE A 124 2.39 -13.69 14.15
CA ILE A 124 3.58 -13.35 14.93
C ILE A 124 3.16 -12.74 16.26
N GLU A 125 3.61 -13.34 17.37
CA GLU A 125 3.44 -12.74 18.69
C GLU A 125 4.27 -11.46 18.83
N PHE A 126 3.65 -10.39 19.33
CA PHE A 126 4.31 -9.11 19.50
C PHE A 126 5.43 -9.20 20.55
N SER A 127 6.68 -8.98 20.15
CA SER A 127 7.79 -8.72 21.07
C SER A 127 8.34 -7.30 20.82
N SER A 128 8.47 -6.54 21.91
CA SER A 128 8.43 -5.07 21.90
C SER A 128 9.66 -4.35 21.33
N THR A 129 10.65 -5.04 20.75
CA THR A 129 11.89 -4.41 20.29
C THR A 129 12.28 -4.68 18.84
N GLU A 130 11.67 -5.68 18.18
CA GLU A 130 12.09 -6.08 16.82
C GLU A 130 10.94 -6.37 15.86
N ALA A 131 9.70 -6.04 16.25
CA ALA A 131 8.46 -6.27 15.51
C ALA A 131 8.60 -6.19 13.97
N TYR A 132 9.16 -5.10 13.45
CA TYR A 132 9.27 -4.87 12.02
C TYR A 132 10.32 -5.75 11.32
N SER A 133 11.49 -5.97 11.94
CA SER A 133 12.50 -6.88 11.40
C SER A 133 12.02 -8.33 11.44
N VAL A 134 11.37 -8.72 12.54
CA VAL A 134 10.77 -10.05 12.71
C VAL A 134 9.72 -10.29 11.65
N PHE A 135 8.86 -9.31 11.37
CA PHE A 135 7.86 -9.40 10.31
C PHE A 135 8.47 -9.70 8.94
N TRP A 136 9.43 -8.89 8.49
CA TRP A 136 10.05 -9.08 7.17
C TRP A 136 10.84 -10.38 7.08
N LYS A 137 11.57 -10.75 8.15
CA LYS A 137 12.26 -12.04 8.23
C LYS A 137 11.27 -13.20 8.14
N HIS A 138 10.14 -13.12 8.86
CA HIS A 138 9.10 -14.15 8.83
C HIS A 138 8.48 -14.30 7.44
N LEU A 139 8.07 -13.20 6.80
CA LEU A 139 7.50 -13.23 5.45
C LEU A 139 8.47 -13.76 4.40
N ASN A 140 9.76 -13.47 4.55
CA ASN A 140 10.79 -13.91 3.60
C ASN A 140 11.39 -15.28 3.92
N HIS A 141 11.06 -15.86 5.08
CA HIS A 141 11.56 -17.17 5.49
C HIS A 141 11.00 -18.29 4.62
N SER A 142 9.73 -18.23 4.23
CA SER A 142 9.10 -19.22 3.36
C SER A 142 8.00 -18.60 2.49
N TYR A 143 7.80 -19.18 1.30
CA TYR A 143 6.69 -18.80 0.43
C TYR A 143 5.33 -19.01 1.11
N GLU A 144 5.20 -20.07 1.90
CA GLU A 144 3.98 -20.41 2.66
C GLU A 144 3.61 -19.32 3.68
N ASN A 145 4.59 -18.76 4.40
CA ASN A 145 4.34 -17.65 5.33
C ASN A 145 3.73 -16.44 4.62
N ARG A 146 4.26 -16.11 3.43
CA ARG A 146 3.72 -15.01 2.62
C ARG A 146 2.31 -15.32 2.12
N VAL A 147 2.05 -16.55 1.65
CA VAL A 147 0.70 -16.97 1.23
C VAL A 147 -0.31 -16.85 2.38
N HIS A 148 0.06 -17.32 3.57
CA HIS A 148 -0.81 -17.22 4.75
C HIS A 148 -1.10 -15.77 5.11
N PHE A 149 -0.06 -14.92 5.18
CA PHE A 149 -0.22 -13.50 5.47
C PHE A 149 -1.11 -12.80 4.43
N VAL A 150 -0.87 -13.00 3.13
CA VAL A 150 -1.67 -12.36 2.07
C VAL A 150 -3.12 -12.83 2.12
N THR A 151 -3.35 -14.12 2.39
CA THR A 151 -4.71 -14.65 2.56
C THR A 151 -5.42 -13.99 3.74
N ALA A 152 -4.76 -13.91 4.90
CA ALA A 152 -5.30 -13.25 6.08
C ALA A 152 -5.55 -11.75 5.85
N LEU A 153 -4.63 -11.05 5.17
CA LEU A 153 -4.76 -9.65 4.84
C LEU A 153 -5.94 -9.38 3.90
N LYS A 154 -6.11 -10.20 2.85
CA LYS A 154 -7.25 -10.10 1.93
C LYS A 154 -8.57 -10.32 2.67
N GLN A 155 -8.64 -11.33 3.54
CA GLN A 155 -9.82 -11.60 4.35
C GLN A 155 -10.13 -10.46 5.32
N TRP A 156 -9.11 -9.96 6.03
CA TRP A 156 -9.23 -8.83 6.95
C TRP A 156 -9.74 -7.58 6.22
N HIS A 157 -9.16 -7.25 5.06
CA HIS A 157 -9.60 -6.11 4.26
C HIS A 157 -11.06 -6.28 3.81
N MET A 158 -11.42 -7.45 3.26
CA MET A 158 -12.79 -7.73 2.83
C MET A 158 -13.81 -7.63 3.97
N ALA A 159 -13.46 -8.10 5.17
CA ALA A 159 -14.33 -8.05 6.35
C ALA A 159 -14.55 -6.61 6.87
N ASN A 160 -13.62 -5.70 6.59
CA ASN A 160 -13.62 -4.35 7.12
C ASN A 160 -13.87 -3.24 6.10
N LYS A 161 -13.92 -3.56 4.80
CA LYS A 161 -13.95 -2.56 3.72
C LYS A 161 -15.04 -1.50 3.84
N GLU A 162 -16.21 -1.87 4.36
CA GLU A 162 -17.37 -0.97 4.54
C GLU A 162 -17.24 -0.09 5.79
N ASN A 163 -16.27 -0.37 6.66
CA ASN A 163 -16.02 0.35 7.92
C ASN A 163 -14.83 1.32 7.82
N PHE A 164 -14.16 1.40 6.67
CA PHE A 164 -13.09 2.36 6.47
C PHE A 164 -13.65 3.77 6.30
N ILE A 165 -13.08 4.71 7.04
CA ILE A 165 -13.37 6.14 6.93
C ILE A 165 -12.11 6.89 6.50
N TRP A 166 -12.30 7.95 5.72
CA TRP A 166 -11.22 8.87 5.39
C TRP A 166 -10.89 9.75 6.60
N VAL A 167 -9.63 9.76 7.02
CA VAL A 167 -9.10 10.61 8.09
C VAL A 167 -8.19 11.65 7.47
N SER A 168 -8.59 12.92 7.52
CA SER A 168 -7.76 14.04 7.09
C SER A 168 -6.59 14.20 8.05
N SER A 169 -5.36 14.02 7.57
CA SER A 169 -4.16 14.04 8.41
C SER A 169 -2.89 14.20 7.57
N ASN A 170 -1.82 14.69 8.19
CA ASN A 170 -0.46 14.65 7.64
C ASN A 170 0.39 13.54 8.28
N ALA A 171 -0.25 12.63 9.04
CA ALA A 171 0.43 11.47 9.60
C ALA A 171 0.79 10.49 8.48
N PHE A 172 2.02 9.99 8.53
CA PHE A 172 2.52 8.89 7.71
C PHE A 172 2.52 7.61 8.54
N GLU A 173 2.08 6.48 7.98
CA GLU A 173 2.19 5.17 8.66
C GLU A 173 3.65 4.69 8.59
N ILE A 174 4.32 5.00 7.49
CA ILE A 174 5.75 4.75 7.30
C ILE A 174 6.61 5.88 7.91
N CYS A 175 7.34 5.54 8.97
CA CYS A 175 7.97 6.46 9.94
C CYS A 175 8.99 7.49 9.40
N ASP A 176 9.53 7.36 8.18
CA ASP A 176 10.66 8.17 7.69
C ASP A 176 10.24 9.51 7.07
N CYS A 177 8.95 9.83 7.10
CA CYS A 177 8.38 10.94 6.37
C CYS A 177 7.81 12.03 7.28
N SER A 178 7.97 13.28 6.84
CA SER A 178 7.41 14.46 7.50
C SER A 178 6.94 15.47 6.45
N GLY A 179 6.10 16.42 6.87
CA GLY A 179 5.53 17.45 6.00
C GLY A 179 4.09 17.13 5.55
N PRO A 180 3.59 17.81 4.51
CA PRO A 180 2.26 17.55 3.97
C PRO A 180 2.17 16.14 3.37
N HIS A 181 1.23 15.34 3.86
CA HIS A 181 1.02 14.01 3.29
C HIS A 181 0.45 14.15 1.86
N PRO A 182 0.96 13.47 0.82
CA PRO A 182 0.54 13.67 -0.57
C PRO A 182 -0.96 13.50 -0.83
N ASN A 183 -1.62 12.70 0.00
CA ASN A 183 -3.06 12.49 -0.06
C ASN A 183 -3.89 13.41 0.84
N GLY A 184 -3.27 14.14 1.76
CA GLY A 184 -3.92 14.87 2.85
C GLY A 184 -4.64 13.98 3.86
N GLY A 185 -4.33 12.68 3.92
CA GLY A 185 -4.97 11.73 4.82
C GLY A 185 -4.78 10.27 4.39
N HIS A 186 -5.51 9.40 5.10
CA HIS A 186 -5.50 7.94 4.93
C HIS A 186 -6.87 7.34 5.27
N TYR A 187 -7.06 6.05 4.99
CA TYR A 187 -8.18 5.27 5.51
C TYR A 187 -7.83 4.68 6.87
N ALA A 188 -8.79 4.69 7.79
CA ALA A 188 -8.71 3.99 9.06
C ALA A 188 -10.04 3.31 9.37
N LEU A 189 -10.01 2.27 10.20
CA LEU A 189 -11.25 1.70 10.74
C LEU A 189 -11.96 2.75 11.58
N LYS A 190 -13.27 2.88 11.38
CA LYS A 190 -14.13 3.68 12.25
C LYS A 190 -13.95 3.21 13.69
N LYS A 191 -13.48 4.10 14.56
CA LYS A 191 -13.46 3.86 16.01
C LYS A 191 -14.89 4.02 16.53
N ASP A 192 -15.33 3.06 17.35
CA ASP A 192 -16.60 3.12 18.06
C ASP A 192 -16.65 4.30 19.06
#